data_AF-A0A9X1MP83-F1
#
_entry.id   AF-A0A9X1MP83-F1
#
_cell.length_a   1.000
_cell.length_b   1.000
_cell.length_c   1.000
_cell.angle_alpha   90.00
_cell.angle_beta   90.00
_cell.angle_gamma   90.00
#
_symmetry.space_group_name_H-M   'P 1'
#
loop_
_entity.id
_entity.type
_entity.pdbx_description
1 polymer ?
#
loop_
_entity_poly.entity_id
_entity_poly.type
_entity_poly.pdbx_seq_one_letter_code
_entity_poly.pdbx_strand_id
1 'polypeptide(L)'
;MLVSALDLQKLLFKVMFLAFVFSLLLGLLAIFVALLRRSQAAKALGSFCVAVGLVAGILPGVMYVPFTTPLLLVPLAIPALLGAAALGINRYYKDLPPLTGFQFPLPALIFVTLLVASIAGLYKAGQRAYFYNRDQALANFQRMPAIESVVVHGRPDPDLFEFWVEEIEFSLVGRPETRIRLAANYSLRHCDSDQPLEQLTIKQIGPWTFGGQGMISTTSADGQPRRKKVSIGDLSLGVDGPLRSLIPLKIESVDDIVANYDKLVELLESWPRVETPGRLELEDQVIEYWVTEVDSVPAP
;
A
#
# COMPACT_ATOMS: atom_id res chain seq x y z
N MET A 1 9.91 -16.37 27.43
CA MET A 1 9.70 -15.72 26.11
C MET A 1 9.67 -14.23 26.35
N LEU A 2 10.74 -13.50 25.97
CA LEU A 2 10.70 -12.04 25.96
C LEU A 2 9.90 -11.60 24.73
N VAL A 3 8.77 -10.93 24.96
CA VAL A 3 8.10 -10.14 23.91
C VAL A 3 9.12 -9.11 23.43
N SER A 4 9.39 -9.05 22.13
CA SER A 4 10.35 -8.09 21.62
C SER A 4 9.86 -6.67 21.89
N ALA A 5 10.77 -5.72 22.11
CA ALA A 5 10.40 -4.32 22.33
C ALA A 5 9.53 -3.77 21.17
N LEU A 6 9.75 -4.28 19.96
CA LEU A 6 8.98 -3.96 18.76
C LEU A 6 7.53 -4.46 18.86
N ASP A 7 7.31 -5.67 19.36
CA ASP A 7 5.96 -6.24 19.53
C ASP A 7 5.16 -5.46 20.59
N LEU A 8 5.82 -5.05 21.68
CA LEU A 8 5.20 -4.23 22.71
C LEU A 8 4.81 -2.85 22.16
N GLN A 9 5.67 -2.23 21.36
CA GLN A 9 5.38 -0.94 20.72
C GLN A 9 4.20 -1.04 19.74
N LYS A 10 4.16 -2.09 18.91
CA LYS A 10 3.03 -2.36 18.00
C LYS A 10 1.72 -2.56 18.76
N LEU A 11 1.76 -3.30 19.88
CA LEU A 11 0.59 -3.51 20.72
C LEU A 11 0.10 -2.20 21.36
N LEU A 12 1.00 -1.41 21.95
CA LEU A 12 0.66 -0.11 22.54
C LEU A 12 0.04 0.82 21.50
N PHE A 13 0.60 0.88 20.30
CA PHE A 13 0.04 1.68 19.20
C PHE A 13 -1.38 1.24 18.85
N LYS A 14 -1.63 -0.07 18.71
CA LYS A 14 -2.98 -0.61 18.44
C LYS A 14 -3.98 -0.25 19.53
N VAL A 15 -3.58 -0.36 20.81
CA VAL A 15 -4.43 -0.01 21.96
C VAL A 15 -4.73 1.49 21.98
N MET A 16 -3.72 2.33 21.77
CA MET A 16 -3.90 3.79 21.71
C MET A 16 -4.81 4.19 20.54
N PHE A 17 -4.63 3.60 19.36
CA PHE A 17 -5.47 3.85 18.20
C PHE A 17 -6.93 3.44 18.46
N LEU A 18 -7.16 2.26 19.05
CA LEU A 18 -8.49 1.80 19.40
C LEU A 18 -9.15 2.73 20.43
N ALA A 19 -8.43 3.13 21.47
CA ALA A 19 -8.91 4.09 22.48
C ALA A 19 -9.25 5.45 21.86
N PHE A 20 -8.44 5.92 20.90
CA PHE A 20 -8.73 7.13 20.13
C PHE A 20 -10.03 7.00 19.33
N VAL A 21 -10.22 5.91 18.58
CA VAL A 21 -11.45 5.69 17.80
C VAL A 21 -12.68 5.65 18.70
N PHE A 22 -12.64 4.92 19.81
CA PHE A 22 -13.77 4.88 20.76
C PHE A 22 -14.07 6.24 21.40
N SER A 23 -13.03 6.97 21.81
CA SER A 23 -13.21 8.28 22.45
C SER A 23 -13.71 9.34 21.48
N LEU A 24 -13.31 9.27 20.19
CA LEU A 24 -13.86 10.07 19.11
C LEU A 24 -15.36 9.81 18.93
N LEU A 25 -15.77 8.53 18.84
CA LEU A 25 -17.17 8.14 18.68
C LEU A 25 -18.03 8.60 19.87
N LEU A 26 -17.52 8.47 21.10
CA LEU A 26 -18.20 8.95 22.31
C LEU A 26 -18.34 10.47 22.33
N GLY A 27 -17.32 11.21 21.89
CA GLY A 27 -17.36 12.67 21.78
C GLY A 27 -18.41 13.15 20.77
N LEU A 28 -18.46 12.51 19.59
CA LEU A 28 -19.47 12.79 18.58
C LEU A 28 -20.89 12.46 19.08
N LEU A 29 -21.05 11.34 19.79
CA LEU A 29 -22.32 10.97 20.43
C LEU A 29 -22.73 11.99 21.49
N ALA A 30 -21.80 12.49 22.31
CA ALA A 30 -22.07 13.49 23.33
C ALA A 30 -22.63 14.78 22.71
N ILE A 31 -22.05 15.24 21.59
CA ILE A 31 -22.54 16.39 20.82
C ILE A 31 -23.96 16.11 20.30
N PHE A 32 -24.18 14.94 19.69
CA PHE A 32 -25.49 14.58 19.17
C PHE A 32 -26.57 14.56 20.27
N VAL A 33 -26.28 13.94 21.42
CA VAL A 33 -27.18 13.89 22.58
C VAL A 33 -27.43 15.29 23.16
N ALA A 34 -26.43 16.18 23.15
CA ALA A 34 -26.58 17.58 23.55
C ALA A 34 -27.51 18.35 22.60
N LEU A 35 -27.38 18.13 21.28
CA LEU A 35 -28.26 18.72 20.27
C LEU A 35 -29.70 18.21 20.38
N LEU A 36 -29.89 16.95 20.79
CA LEU A 36 -31.20 16.39 21.14
C LEU A 36 -31.74 16.85 22.50
N ARG A 37 -31.05 17.78 23.18
CA ARG A 37 -31.44 18.37 24.48
C ARG A 37 -31.58 17.36 25.61
N ARG A 38 -30.88 16.22 25.54
CA ARG A 38 -30.86 15.20 26.61
C ARG A 38 -29.80 15.53 27.64
N SER A 39 -30.10 16.49 28.51
CA SER A 39 -29.07 17.19 29.29
C SER A 39 -28.24 16.31 30.23
N GLN A 40 -28.84 15.34 30.92
CA GLN A 40 -28.10 14.47 31.84
C GLN A 40 -27.11 13.56 31.10
N ALA A 41 -27.56 12.94 30.01
CA ALA A 41 -26.72 12.07 29.19
C ALA A 41 -25.58 12.85 28.50
N ALA A 42 -25.89 14.05 27.95
CA ALA A 42 -24.88 14.91 27.35
C ALA A 42 -23.81 15.36 28.35
N LYS A 43 -24.19 15.69 29.60
CA LYS A 43 -23.23 16.03 30.66
C LYS A 43 -22.32 14.86 30.98
N ALA A 44 -22.90 13.69 31.25
CA ALA A 44 -22.15 12.50 31.62
C ALA A 44 -21.13 12.10 30.54
N LEU A 45 -21.57 12.03 29.28
CA LEU A 45 -20.70 11.71 28.15
C LEU A 45 -19.64 12.79 27.91
N GLY A 46 -20.03 14.07 27.92
CA GLY A 46 -19.11 15.19 27.72
C GLY A 46 -18.03 15.26 28.81
N SER A 47 -18.40 15.12 30.08
CA SER A 47 -17.43 15.10 31.19
C SER A 47 -16.50 13.89 31.12
N PHE A 48 -17.03 12.73 30.73
CA PHE A 48 -16.23 11.52 30.54
C PHE A 48 -15.18 11.73 29.45
N CYS A 49 -15.55 12.25 28.29
CA CYS A 49 -14.62 12.54 27.19
C CYS A 49 -13.52 13.54 27.59
N VAL A 50 -13.86 14.59 28.34
CA VAL A 50 -12.87 15.55 28.88
C VAL A 50 -11.91 14.87 29.84
N ALA A 51 -12.42 14.08 30.79
CA ALA A 51 -11.58 13.37 31.76
C ALA A 51 -10.63 12.37 31.07
N VAL A 52 -11.13 11.58 30.12
CA VAL A 52 -10.32 10.64 29.35
C VAL A 52 -9.24 11.36 28.54
N GLY A 53 -9.59 12.44 27.83
CA GLY A 53 -8.60 13.19 27.04
C GLY A 53 -7.52 13.86 27.90
N LEU A 54 -7.87 14.36 29.09
CA LEU A 54 -6.89 14.91 30.03
C LEU A 54 -5.94 13.83 30.57
N VAL A 55 -6.47 12.68 31.00
CA VAL A 55 -5.65 11.57 31.51
C VAL A 55 -4.75 11.02 30.40
N ALA A 56 -5.30 10.84 29.21
CA ALA A 56 -4.57 10.34 28.04
C ALA A 56 -3.53 11.35 27.51
N GLY A 57 -3.74 12.65 27.70
CA GLY A 57 -2.75 13.69 27.34
C GLY A 57 -1.61 13.82 28.35
N ILE A 58 -1.89 13.61 29.65
CA ILE A 58 -0.89 13.74 30.72
C ILE A 58 0.04 12.52 30.78
N LEU A 59 -0.49 11.29 30.63
CA LEU A 59 0.30 10.06 30.76
C LEU A 59 1.53 9.99 29.81
N PRO A 60 1.40 10.29 28.51
CA PRO A 60 2.54 10.29 27.58
C PRO A 60 3.56 11.39 27.89
N GLY A 61 3.10 12.56 28.35
CA GLY A 61 3.97 13.68 28.75
C GLY A 61 4.86 13.36 29.95
N VAL A 62 4.45 12.42 30.80
CA VAL A 62 5.23 11.94 31.95
C VAL A 62 6.16 10.77 31.59
N MET A 63 5.91 10.06 30.48
CA MET A 63 6.47 8.72 30.24
C MET A 63 7.48 8.53 29.08
N TYR A 64 7.88 9.49 28.22
CA TYR A 64 9.17 9.48 27.44
C TYR A 64 9.32 10.51 26.26
N VAL A 65 10.59 10.83 25.95
CA VAL A 65 11.30 11.50 24.81
C VAL A 65 10.86 12.90 24.28
N PRO A 66 11.75 13.92 24.28
CA PRO A 66 11.43 15.31 23.93
C PRO A 66 11.29 15.68 22.43
N PHE A 67 11.37 14.74 21.48
CA PHE A 67 11.51 15.11 20.05
C PHE A 67 10.43 14.60 19.06
N THR A 68 9.41 13.84 19.48
CA THR A 68 8.39 13.26 18.58
C THR A 68 6.93 13.65 18.92
N THR A 69 6.73 14.56 19.87
CA THR A 69 5.50 14.63 20.68
C THR A 69 4.31 15.47 20.19
N PRO A 70 4.40 16.54 19.36
CA PRO A 70 3.20 17.33 19.08
C PRO A 70 2.20 16.58 18.18
N LEU A 71 2.66 15.82 17.20
CA LEU A 71 1.79 15.11 16.25
C LEU A 71 1.03 13.93 16.90
N LEU A 72 1.61 13.30 17.93
CA LEU A 72 0.97 12.21 18.67
C LEU A 72 0.00 12.71 19.75
N LEU A 73 0.17 13.94 20.25
CA LEU A 73 -0.72 14.54 21.26
C LEU A 73 -1.99 15.15 20.65
N VAL A 74 -1.94 15.62 19.40
CA VAL A 74 -3.10 16.21 18.72
C VAL A 74 -4.31 15.25 18.68
N PRO A 75 -4.18 13.98 18.28
CA PRO A 75 -5.29 13.02 18.32
C PRO A 75 -5.89 12.84 19.72
N LEU A 76 -5.06 12.92 20.77
CA LEU A 76 -5.50 12.74 22.16
C LEU A 76 -6.28 13.94 22.71
N ALA A 77 -6.09 15.13 22.15
CA ALA A 77 -6.85 16.33 22.51
C ALA A 77 -8.26 16.36 21.89
N ILE A 78 -8.47 15.66 20.76
CA ILE A 78 -9.75 15.69 20.01
C ILE A 78 -10.95 15.27 20.89
N PRO A 79 -10.91 14.14 21.64
CA PRO A 79 -12.03 13.76 22.49
C PRO A 79 -12.36 14.79 23.57
N ALA A 80 -11.35 15.43 24.17
CA ALA A 80 -11.57 16.46 25.19
C ALA A 80 -12.24 17.70 24.58
N LEU A 81 -11.81 18.13 23.39
CA LEU A 81 -12.43 19.24 22.67
C LEU A 81 -13.89 18.94 22.30
N LEU A 82 -14.18 17.73 21.80
CA LEU A 82 -15.54 17.30 21.49
C LEU A 82 -16.42 17.24 22.75
N GLY A 83 -15.88 16.73 23.86
CA GLY A 83 -16.57 16.71 25.15
C GLY A 83 -16.88 18.11 25.68
N ALA A 84 -15.91 19.03 25.60
CA ALA A 84 -16.12 20.43 25.98
C ALA A 84 -17.17 21.11 25.09
N ALA A 85 -17.14 20.86 23.77
CA ALA A 85 -18.16 21.35 22.85
C ALA A 85 -19.56 20.82 23.21
N ALA A 86 -19.69 19.52 23.51
CA ALA A 86 -20.95 18.92 23.95
C ALA A 86 -21.48 19.57 25.25
N LEU A 87 -20.61 19.84 26.22
CA LEU A 87 -20.98 20.55 27.46
C LEU A 87 -21.42 21.99 27.19
N GLY A 88 -20.73 22.70 26.30
CA GLY A 88 -21.11 24.05 25.88
C GLY A 88 -22.48 24.10 25.21
N ILE A 89 -22.72 23.21 24.24
CA ILE A 89 -24.01 23.05 23.55
C ILE A 89 -25.11 22.72 24.55
N ASN A 90 -24.86 21.78 25.46
CA ASN A 90 -25.84 21.42 26.47
C ASN A 90 -26.16 22.57 27.43
N ARG A 91 -25.17 23.40 27.79
CA ARG A 91 -25.39 24.59 28.61
C ARG A 91 -26.24 25.63 27.88
N TYR A 92 -26.02 25.80 26.58
CA TYR A 92 -26.81 26.70 25.74
C TYR A 92 -28.29 26.27 25.64
N TYR A 93 -28.55 24.97 25.57
CA TYR A 93 -29.91 24.43 25.46
C TYR A 93 -30.59 24.05 26.78
N LYS A 94 -29.97 24.33 27.93
CA LYS A 94 -30.41 23.80 29.25
C LYS A 94 -31.85 24.21 29.63
N ASP A 95 -32.30 25.37 29.17
CA ASP A 95 -33.59 25.96 29.55
C ASP A 95 -34.69 25.65 28.51
N LEU A 96 -34.36 24.96 27.42
CA LEU A 96 -35.34 24.58 26.41
C LEU A 96 -35.99 23.24 26.76
N PRO A 97 -37.29 23.05 26.46
CA PRO A 97 -37.95 21.77 26.67
C PRO A 97 -37.30 20.68 25.80
N PRO A 98 -37.28 19.43 26.29
CA PRO A 98 -36.80 18.30 25.52
C PRO A 98 -37.65 18.12 24.27
N LEU A 99 -37.03 17.60 23.21
CA LEU A 99 -37.74 17.30 21.97
C LEU A 99 -38.68 16.11 22.20
N THR A 100 -39.96 16.28 21.84
CA THR A 100 -40.98 15.23 21.92
C THR A 100 -41.33 14.73 20.51
N GLY A 101 -41.43 13.41 20.32
CA GLY A 101 -41.77 12.81 19.02
C GLY A 101 -40.64 12.85 17.99
N PHE A 102 -40.97 12.88 16.70
CA PHE A 102 -40.02 12.90 15.55
C PHE A 102 -39.56 14.33 15.19
N GLN A 103 -39.21 15.15 16.18
CA GLN A 103 -38.68 16.48 15.93
C GLN A 103 -37.15 16.46 15.93
N PHE A 104 -36.55 16.70 14.77
CA PHE A 104 -35.10 16.89 14.64
C PHE A 104 -34.79 18.38 14.59
N PRO A 105 -34.01 18.92 15.54
CA PRO A 105 -33.62 20.32 15.50
C PRO A 105 -32.66 20.51 14.31
N LEU A 106 -32.81 21.62 13.58
CA LEU A 106 -31.97 21.93 12.41
C LEU A 106 -30.45 21.77 12.71
N PRO A 107 -29.92 22.20 13.87
CA PRO A 107 -28.54 21.93 14.24
C PRO A 107 -28.14 20.44 14.27
N ALA A 108 -29.03 19.53 14.69
CA ALA A 108 -28.75 18.10 14.67
C ALA A 108 -28.71 17.54 13.24
N LEU A 109 -29.60 18.02 12.35
CA LEU A 109 -29.57 17.62 10.94
C LEU A 109 -28.26 18.07 10.28
N ILE A 110 -27.88 19.34 10.46
CA ILE A 110 -26.61 19.87 9.94
C ILE A 110 -25.42 19.07 10.48
N PHE A 111 -25.41 18.78 11.79
CA PHE A 111 -24.35 17.98 12.41
C PHE A 111 -24.23 16.59 11.78
N VAL A 112 -25.35 15.88 11.61
CA VAL A 112 -25.35 14.54 10.98
C VAL A 112 -24.90 14.62 9.52
N THR A 113 -25.37 15.59 8.75
CA THR A 113 -24.94 15.77 7.36
C THR A 113 -23.43 16.03 7.25
N LEU A 114 -22.89 16.91 8.10
CA LEU A 114 -21.44 17.18 8.14
C LEU A 114 -20.66 15.94 8.55
N LEU A 115 -21.13 15.19 9.55
CA LEU A 115 -20.48 13.96 9.98
C LEU A 115 -20.41 12.92 8.85
N VAL A 116 -21.52 12.70 8.13
CA VAL A 116 -21.56 11.78 6.99
C VAL A 116 -20.61 12.26 5.88
N ALA A 117 -20.61 13.56 5.57
CA ALA A 117 -19.70 14.13 4.58
C ALA A 117 -18.23 13.97 4.98
N SER A 118 -17.89 14.16 6.26
CA SER A 118 -16.55 13.94 6.79
C SER A 118 -16.13 12.47 6.69
N ILE A 119 -17.01 11.53 7.05
CA ILE A 119 -16.72 10.08 6.92
C ILE A 119 -16.49 9.70 5.45
N ALA A 120 -17.35 10.17 4.54
CA ALA A 120 -17.19 9.92 3.11
C ALA A 120 -15.90 10.54 2.56
N GLY A 121 -15.56 11.76 3.00
CA GLY A 121 -14.31 12.43 2.65
C GLY A 121 -13.07 11.68 3.15
N LEU A 122 -13.06 11.24 4.41
CA LEU A 122 -11.99 10.44 4.98
C LEU A 122 -11.86 9.08 4.29
N TYR A 123 -12.98 8.43 3.99
CA TYR A 123 -13.00 7.18 3.22
C TYR A 123 -12.36 7.36 1.84
N LYS A 124 -12.75 8.42 1.11
CA LYS A 124 -12.19 8.73 -0.21
C LYS A 124 -10.71 9.08 -0.14
N ALA A 125 -10.30 9.86 0.88
CA ALA A 125 -8.90 10.17 1.11
C ALA A 125 -8.07 8.92 1.44
N GLY A 126 -8.62 8.03 2.27
CA GLY A 126 -8.03 6.75 2.62
C GLY A 126 -7.89 5.84 1.40
N GLN A 127 -8.91 5.72 0.56
CA GLN A 127 -8.83 4.97 -0.70
C GLN A 127 -7.76 5.54 -1.63
N ARG A 128 -7.69 6.88 -1.75
CA ARG A 128 -6.68 7.54 -2.59
C ARG A 128 -5.26 7.28 -2.07
N ALA A 129 -5.06 7.31 -0.76
CA ALA A 129 -3.76 6.99 -0.16
C ALA A 129 -3.42 5.49 -0.37
N TYR A 130 -4.39 4.61 -0.14
CA TYR A 130 -4.23 3.16 -0.28
C TYR A 130 -3.84 2.75 -1.71
N PHE A 131 -4.47 3.34 -2.72
CA PHE A 131 -4.19 3.06 -4.14
C PHE A 131 -3.18 4.01 -4.78
N TYR A 132 -2.51 4.87 -4.00
CA TYR A 132 -1.62 5.90 -4.54
C TYR A 132 -0.55 5.34 -5.47
N ASN A 133 0.18 4.31 -5.03
CA ASN A 133 1.25 3.69 -5.80
C ASN A 133 0.73 3.01 -7.09
N ARG A 134 -0.45 2.38 -7.01
CA ARG A 134 -1.12 1.77 -8.17
C ARG A 134 -1.49 2.83 -9.20
N ASP A 135 -2.14 3.91 -8.75
CA ASP A 135 -2.62 4.98 -9.63
C ASP A 135 -1.44 5.75 -10.23
N GLN A 136 -0.34 5.93 -9.49
CA GLN A 136 0.89 6.52 -9.99
C GLN A 136 1.53 5.63 -11.07
N ALA A 137 1.68 4.33 -10.83
CA ALA A 137 2.20 3.40 -11.82
C ALA A 137 1.33 3.38 -13.09
N LEU A 138 0.01 3.27 -12.92
CA LEU A 138 -0.94 3.33 -14.02
C LEU A 138 -0.79 4.62 -14.83
N ALA A 139 -0.74 5.77 -14.16
CA ALA A 139 -0.59 7.07 -14.82
C ALA A 139 0.75 7.21 -15.55
N ASN A 140 1.83 6.68 -15.01
CA ASN A 140 3.14 6.73 -15.65
C ASN A 140 3.15 5.92 -16.96
N PHE A 141 2.63 4.68 -16.94
CA PHE A 141 2.54 3.84 -18.14
C PHE A 141 1.53 4.36 -19.16
N GLN A 142 0.39 4.91 -18.73
CA GLN A 142 -0.62 5.50 -19.63
C GLN A 142 -0.13 6.78 -20.34
N ARG A 143 0.91 7.43 -19.84
CA ARG A 143 1.53 8.58 -20.52
C ARG A 143 2.45 8.17 -21.68
N MET A 144 2.80 6.89 -21.78
CA MET A 144 3.73 6.39 -22.79
C MET A 144 2.98 6.18 -24.11
N PRO A 145 3.33 6.91 -25.19
CA PRO A 145 2.53 6.92 -26.42
C PRO A 145 2.60 5.61 -27.21
N ALA A 146 3.53 4.72 -26.89
CA ALA A 146 3.70 3.42 -27.53
C ALA A 146 3.02 2.26 -26.76
N ILE A 147 2.39 2.55 -25.63
CA ILE A 147 1.77 1.56 -24.73
C ILE A 147 0.24 1.76 -24.66
N GLU A 148 -0.51 0.66 -24.66
CA GLU A 148 -1.95 0.62 -24.42
C GLU A 148 -2.34 -0.53 -23.47
N SER A 149 -3.63 -0.59 -23.10
CA SER A 149 -4.20 -1.66 -22.26
C SER A 149 -3.45 -1.94 -20.95
N VAL A 150 -2.99 -0.90 -20.27
CA VAL A 150 -2.22 -1.02 -19.02
C VAL A 150 -3.09 -1.58 -17.89
N VAL A 151 -2.64 -2.67 -17.29
CA VAL A 151 -3.23 -3.31 -16.11
C VAL A 151 -2.19 -3.41 -15.01
N VAL A 152 -2.52 -2.92 -13.82
CA VAL A 152 -1.63 -2.95 -12.65
C VAL A 152 -2.11 -4.03 -11.69
N HIS A 153 -1.30 -5.06 -11.50
CA HIS A 153 -1.58 -6.16 -10.60
C HIS A 153 -0.88 -5.96 -9.25
N GLY A 154 -1.53 -6.38 -8.19
CA GLY A 154 -0.98 -6.26 -6.85
C GLY A 154 -1.92 -6.82 -5.80
N ARG A 155 -1.53 -6.66 -4.54
CA ARG A 155 -2.27 -7.18 -3.40
C ARG A 155 -2.29 -6.19 -2.24
N PRO A 156 -3.23 -6.35 -1.31
CA PRO A 156 -3.16 -5.63 -0.03
C PRO A 156 -1.87 -5.98 0.73
N ASP A 157 -1.14 -4.96 1.17
CA ASP A 157 -0.08 -5.11 2.17
C ASP A 157 -0.69 -4.94 3.58
N PRO A 158 -0.74 -6.02 4.39
CA PRO A 158 -1.32 -5.96 5.72
C PRO A 158 -0.46 -5.19 6.73
N ASP A 159 0.84 -5.02 6.48
CA ASP A 159 1.76 -4.34 7.39
C ASP A 159 1.83 -2.83 7.12
N LEU A 160 1.70 -2.44 5.84
CA LEU A 160 1.84 -1.04 5.41
C LEU A 160 0.50 -0.33 5.14
N PHE A 161 -0.64 -1.04 5.21
CA PHE A 161 -1.98 -0.48 4.90
C PHE A 161 -2.02 0.21 3.53
N GLU A 162 -1.33 -0.35 2.54
CA GLU A 162 -1.29 0.15 1.17
C GLU A 162 -1.54 -0.98 0.17
N PHE A 163 -1.85 -0.62 -1.07
CA PHE A 163 -1.87 -1.56 -2.17
C PHE A 163 -0.45 -1.76 -2.69
N TRP A 164 0.09 -2.96 -2.48
CA TRP A 164 1.41 -3.33 -2.96
C TRP A 164 1.34 -3.76 -4.43
N VAL A 165 1.90 -2.92 -5.31
CA VAL A 165 2.03 -3.23 -6.72
C VAL A 165 3.06 -4.34 -6.89
N GLU A 166 2.64 -5.44 -7.51
CA GLU A 166 3.51 -6.60 -7.78
C GLU A 166 3.95 -6.63 -9.24
N GLU A 167 3.06 -6.26 -10.15
CA GLU A 167 3.31 -6.38 -11.59
C GLU A 167 2.56 -5.32 -12.39
N ILE A 168 3.10 -5.02 -13.57
CA ILE A 168 2.48 -4.12 -14.54
C ILE A 168 2.43 -4.87 -15.86
N GLU A 169 1.24 -4.95 -16.43
CA GLU A 169 0.94 -5.59 -17.70
C GLU A 169 0.50 -4.55 -18.71
N PHE A 170 0.95 -4.66 -19.95
CA PHE A 170 0.53 -3.78 -21.04
C PHE A 170 0.73 -4.40 -22.42
N SER A 171 0.11 -3.80 -23.43
CA SER A 171 0.31 -4.10 -24.85
C SER A 171 0.88 -2.87 -25.57
N LEU A 172 1.41 -3.07 -26.77
CA LEU A 172 1.89 -2.00 -27.65
C LEU A 172 0.73 -1.38 -28.43
N VAL A 173 0.79 -0.08 -28.69
CA VAL A 173 -0.26 0.64 -29.43
C VAL A 173 -0.50 0.05 -30.82
N GLY A 174 -1.76 -0.26 -31.12
CA GLY A 174 -2.17 -0.85 -32.40
C GLY A 174 -1.76 -2.32 -32.55
N ARG A 175 -1.26 -2.95 -31.49
CA ARG A 175 -0.83 -4.35 -31.44
C ARG A 175 -1.36 -5.02 -30.16
N PRO A 176 -2.69 -5.19 -30.01
CA PRO A 176 -3.31 -5.74 -28.81
C PRO A 176 -2.94 -7.21 -28.54
N GLU A 177 -2.39 -7.91 -29.53
CA GLU A 177 -1.85 -9.26 -29.39
C GLU A 177 -0.53 -9.30 -28.60
N THR A 178 0.15 -8.16 -28.48
CA THR A 178 1.40 -8.07 -27.73
C THR A 178 1.11 -8.05 -26.24
N ARG A 179 1.98 -8.71 -25.47
CA ARG A 179 1.82 -8.80 -24.03
C ARG A 179 3.16 -8.67 -23.35
N ILE A 180 3.29 -7.69 -22.47
CA ILE A 180 4.50 -7.47 -21.69
C ILE A 180 4.08 -7.42 -20.22
N ARG A 181 4.70 -8.24 -19.37
CA ARG A 181 4.54 -8.15 -17.90
C ARG A 181 5.88 -7.85 -17.27
N LEU A 182 5.91 -6.80 -16.45
CA LEU A 182 7.06 -6.37 -15.68
C LEU A 182 6.77 -6.60 -14.19
N ALA A 183 7.78 -7.04 -13.43
CA ALA A 183 7.68 -7.04 -11.97
C ALA A 183 7.84 -5.61 -11.46
N ALA A 184 6.92 -5.14 -10.62
CA ALA A 184 6.97 -3.80 -10.06
C ALA A 184 7.97 -3.73 -8.89
N ASN A 185 9.24 -3.65 -9.25
CA ASN A 185 10.30 -3.31 -8.30
C ASN A 185 10.18 -1.83 -7.86
N TYR A 186 10.96 -1.44 -6.84
CA TYR A 186 10.85 -0.10 -6.26
C TYR A 186 11.06 1.01 -7.29
N SER A 187 11.95 0.78 -8.27
CA SER A 187 12.22 1.70 -9.38
C SER A 187 10.96 1.90 -10.24
N LEU A 188 10.32 0.82 -10.70
CA LEU A 188 9.13 0.90 -11.56
C LEU A 188 7.89 1.57 -10.92
N ARG A 189 7.88 1.78 -9.60
CA ARG A 189 6.80 2.50 -8.89
C ARG A 189 6.87 4.02 -9.06
N HIS A 190 8.05 4.54 -9.35
CA HIS A 190 8.31 5.98 -9.39
C HIS A 190 8.97 6.44 -10.70
N CYS A 191 9.28 5.52 -11.61
CA CYS A 191 10.04 5.85 -12.81
C CYS A 191 9.23 6.57 -13.90
N ASP A 192 9.95 7.45 -14.58
CA ASP A 192 9.70 7.88 -15.95
C ASP A 192 10.28 6.82 -16.92
N SER A 193 9.57 6.51 -18.00
CA SER A 193 9.86 5.39 -18.94
C SER A 193 11.25 5.41 -19.56
N ASP A 194 11.80 6.60 -19.73
CA ASP A 194 12.94 6.93 -20.57
C ASP A 194 14.27 6.89 -19.79
N GLN A 195 14.20 6.74 -18.47
CA GLN A 195 15.38 6.67 -17.62
C GLN A 195 15.88 5.23 -17.49
N PRO A 196 17.19 5.01 -17.59
CA PRO A 196 17.79 3.72 -17.28
C PRO A 196 17.37 3.25 -15.89
N LEU A 197 16.81 2.05 -15.81
CA LEU A 197 16.38 1.42 -14.59
C LEU A 197 17.52 0.59 -14.02
N GLU A 198 17.90 0.86 -12.76
CA GLU A 198 18.90 0.04 -12.05
C GLU A 198 18.49 -1.44 -12.05
N GLN A 199 17.19 -1.68 -11.89
CA GLN A 199 16.58 -3.00 -11.99
C GLN A 199 15.39 -2.93 -12.93
N LEU A 200 15.42 -3.75 -13.98
CA LEU A 200 14.30 -3.98 -14.89
C LEU A 200 14.06 -5.48 -14.95
N THR A 201 12.89 -5.90 -14.45
CA THR A 201 12.58 -7.30 -14.23
C THR A 201 11.37 -7.67 -15.07
N ILE A 202 11.59 -8.50 -16.09
CA ILE A 202 10.58 -8.90 -17.07
C ILE A 202 10.03 -10.27 -16.68
N LYS A 203 8.72 -10.36 -16.50
CA LYS A 203 8.01 -11.62 -16.19
C LYS A 203 7.49 -12.32 -17.44
N GLN A 204 7.09 -11.56 -18.46
CA GLN A 204 6.51 -12.10 -19.68
C GLN A 204 6.78 -11.19 -20.88
N ILE A 205 7.08 -11.80 -22.04
CA ILE A 205 7.11 -11.15 -23.35
C ILE A 205 6.38 -12.05 -24.35
N GLY A 206 5.30 -11.54 -24.93
CA GLY A 206 4.40 -12.31 -25.78
C GLY A 206 3.85 -13.55 -25.04
N PRO A 207 3.88 -14.74 -25.66
CA PRO A 207 3.41 -15.98 -25.02
C PRO A 207 4.44 -16.55 -24.03
N TRP A 208 5.63 -15.97 -23.91
CA TRP A 208 6.74 -16.57 -23.18
C TRP A 208 6.85 -16.04 -21.76
N THR A 209 6.83 -16.95 -20.79
CA THR A 209 7.17 -16.68 -19.37
C THR A 209 8.48 -17.34 -18.99
N PHE A 210 9.18 -16.76 -18.02
CA PHE A 210 10.50 -17.19 -17.61
C PHE A 210 10.45 -18.17 -16.44
N GLY A 211 11.28 -19.20 -16.51
CA GLY A 211 11.52 -20.12 -15.42
C GLY A 211 13.01 -20.37 -15.24
N GLY A 212 13.42 -20.58 -14.00
CA GLY A 212 14.79 -20.95 -13.69
C GLY A 212 14.92 -21.48 -12.29
N GLN A 213 15.99 -22.25 -12.09
CA GLN A 213 16.41 -22.71 -10.78
C GLN A 213 17.93 -22.68 -10.72
N GLY A 214 18.47 -22.30 -9.56
CA GLY A 214 19.90 -22.26 -9.38
C GLY A 214 20.31 -22.58 -7.95
N MET A 215 21.60 -22.76 -7.77
CA MET A 215 22.24 -22.88 -6.46
C MET A 215 23.18 -21.70 -6.29
N ILE A 216 22.94 -20.89 -5.26
CA ILE A 216 23.78 -19.74 -4.93
C ILE A 216 24.61 -20.11 -3.70
N SER A 217 25.91 -19.88 -3.75
CA SER A 217 26.77 -19.96 -2.58
C SER A 217 26.53 -18.75 -1.66
N THR A 218 26.09 -19.00 -0.44
CA THR A 218 25.81 -17.99 0.58
C THR A 218 26.64 -18.26 1.82
N THR A 219 27.08 -17.24 2.52
CA THR A 219 27.78 -17.42 3.81
C THR A 219 26.74 -17.46 4.93
N SER A 220 26.72 -18.54 5.70
CA SER A 220 25.85 -18.66 6.87
C SER A 220 26.28 -17.70 7.98
N ALA A 221 25.43 -17.47 8.99
CA ALA A 221 25.75 -16.63 10.16
C ALA A 221 27.00 -17.12 10.93
N ASP A 222 27.30 -18.40 10.79
CA ASP A 222 28.44 -19.18 11.29
C ASP A 222 29.69 -19.08 10.39
N GLY A 223 29.68 -18.25 9.33
CA GLY A 223 30.83 -18.00 8.45
C GLY A 223 31.12 -19.13 7.44
N GLN A 224 30.35 -20.22 7.46
CA GLN A 224 30.52 -21.36 6.57
C GLN A 224 29.76 -21.16 5.24
N PRO A 225 30.34 -21.52 4.09
CA PRO A 225 29.64 -21.48 2.81
C PRO A 225 28.53 -22.54 2.77
N ARG A 226 27.30 -22.09 2.48
CA ARG A 226 26.11 -22.91 2.29
C ARG A 226 25.52 -22.62 0.92
N ARG A 227 25.14 -23.67 0.20
CA ARG A 227 24.43 -23.52 -1.07
C ARG A 227 22.93 -23.43 -0.81
N LYS A 228 22.30 -22.38 -1.33
CA LYS A 228 20.85 -22.16 -1.24
C LYS A 228 20.24 -22.33 -2.62
N LYS A 229 19.17 -23.14 -2.71
CA LYS A 229 18.37 -23.24 -3.93
C LYS A 229 17.59 -21.93 -4.11
N VAL A 230 17.69 -21.35 -5.30
CA VAL A 230 16.94 -20.16 -5.71
C VAL A 230 16.11 -20.52 -6.93
N SER A 231 14.89 -20.01 -6.99
CA SER A 231 14.05 -20.09 -8.17
C SER A 231 13.99 -18.70 -8.81
N ILE A 232 14.05 -18.68 -10.13
CA ILE A 232 13.98 -17.49 -10.97
C ILE A 232 12.64 -17.60 -11.70
N GLY A 233 11.77 -16.61 -11.51
CA GLY A 233 10.46 -16.54 -12.21
C GLY A 233 10.40 -15.39 -13.21
N ASP A 234 11.54 -14.71 -13.40
CA ASP A 234 11.63 -13.44 -14.06
C ASP A 234 13.03 -13.22 -14.62
N LEU A 235 13.09 -12.49 -15.74
CA LEU A 235 14.31 -12.10 -16.41
C LEU A 235 14.72 -10.71 -15.90
N SER A 236 15.71 -10.67 -15.00
CA SER A 236 16.32 -9.40 -14.57
C SER A 236 17.36 -8.96 -15.60
N LEU A 237 17.09 -7.84 -16.28
CA LEU A 237 17.95 -7.23 -17.32
C LEU A 237 18.71 -5.99 -16.86
N GLY A 238 18.48 -5.54 -15.62
CA GLY A 238 19.20 -4.44 -15.01
C GLY A 238 20.71 -4.70 -14.88
N VAL A 239 21.45 -3.72 -14.34
CA VAL A 239 22.93 -3.71 -14.35
C VAL A 239 23.53 -5.00 -13.78
N ASP A 240 22.90 -5.56 -12.74
CA ASP A 240 23.33 -6.76 -12.00
C ASP A 240 22.52 -8.04 -12.33
N GLY A 241 21.77 -8.05 -13.44
CA GLY A 241 20.97 -9.20 -13.83
C GLY A 241 21.83 -10.43 -14.17
N PRO A 242 21.67 -11.59 -13.50
CA PRO A 242 22.53 -12.75 -13.71
C PRO A 242 22.38 -13.36 -15.11
N LEU A 243 21.24 -13.11 -15.77
CA LEU A 243 20.92 -13.59 -17.11
C LEU A 243 21.11 -12.51 -18.18
N ARG A 244 21.56 -11.29 -17.81
CA ARG A 244 21.74 -10.17 -18.73
C ARG A 244 22.66 -10.53 -19.90
N SER A 245 23.73 -11.28 -19.63
CA SER A 245 24.71 -11.70 -20.64
C SER A 245 24.13 -12.62 -21.73
N LEU A 246 22.98 -13.25 -21.48
CA LEU A 246 22.31 -14.11 -22.45
C LEU A 246 21.46 -13.32 -23.46
N ILE A 247 21.20 -12.05 -23.20
CA ILE A 247 20.37 -11.19 -24.04
C ILE A 247 21.30 -10.28 -24.86
N PRO A 248 21.41 -10.48 -26.19
CA PRO A 248 22.29 -9.69 -27.04
C PRO A 248 21.70 -8.32 -27.41
N LEU A 249 20.81 -7.80 -26.56
CA LEU A 249 20.10 -6.53 -26.73
C LEU A 249 20.37 -5.66 -25.51
N LYS A 250 20.60 -4.37 -25.76
CA LYS A 250 20.76 -3.40 -24.69
C LYS A 250 19.36 -2.96 -24.23
N ILE A 251 18.90 -3.52 -23.11
CA ILE A 251 17.59 -3.21 -22.51
C ILE A 251 17.83 -2.57 -21.14
N GLU A 252 17.70 -1.24 -21.04
CA GLU A 252 17.90 -0.49 -19.80
C GLU A 252 16.61 0.22 -19.34
N SER A 253 15.62 0.37 -20.22
CA SER A 253 14.40 1.12 -19.98
C SER A 253 13.16 0.37 -20.48
N VAL A 254 11.96 0.89 -20.17
CA VAL A 254 10.70 0.37 -20.74
C VAL A 254 10.66 0.63 -22.24
N ASP A 255 11.16 1.79 -22.68
CA ASP A 255 11.23 2.16 -24.09
C ASP A 255 12.12 1.21 -24.90
N ASP A 256 13.20 0.70 -24.31
CA ASP A 256 14.05 -0.30 -24.98
C ASP A 256 13.33 -1.64 -25.18
N ILE A 257 12.47 -2.04 -24.23
CA ILE A 257 11.62 -3.23 -24.38
C ILE A 257 10.65 -3.02 -25.54
N VAL A 258 9.98 -1.88 -25.56
CA VAL A 258 9.02 -1.52 -26.61
C VAL A 258 9.69 -1.52 -27.97
N ALA A 259 10.86 -0.88 -28.10
CA ALA A 259 11.60 -0.76 -29.35
C ALA A 259 12.16 -2.09 -29.86
N ASN A 260 12.42 -3.05 -28.98
CA ASN A 260 13.00 -4.35 -29.32
C ASN A 260 12.05 -5.53 -29.13
N TYR A 261 10.73 -5.28 -28.97
CA TYR A 261 9.75 -6.31 -28.64
C TYR A 261 9.80 -7.52 -29.58
N ASP A 262 9.77 -7.30 -30.90
CA ASP A 262 9.77 -8.41 -31.87
C ASP A 262 11.06 -9.23 -31.83
N LYS A 263 12.21 -8.57 -31.64
CA LYS A 263 13.50 -9.25 -31.49
C LYS A 263 13.57 -10.06 -30.19
N LEU A 264 12.95 -9.55 -29.12
CA LEU A 264 12.83 -10.30 -27.87
C LEU A 264 11.95 -11.53 -28.08
N VAL A 265 10.80 -11.42 -28.76
CA VAL A 265 9.95 -12.58 -29.06
C VAL A 265 10.70 -13.63 -29.89
N GLU A 266 11.38 -13.23 -30.97
CA GLU A 266 12.18 -14.11 -31.83
C GLU A 266 13.30 -14.82 -31.04
N LEU A 267 13.99 -14.07 -30.18
CA LEU A 267 15.01 -14.63 -29.30
C LEU A 267 14.41 -15.68 -28.35
N LEU A 268 13.24 -15.39 -27.78
CA LEU A 268 12.56 -16.28 -26.83
C LEU A 268 11.95 -17.52 -27.49
N GLU A 269 11.62 -17.48 -28.77
CA GLU A 269 11.21 -18.65 -29.55
C GLU A 269 12.31 -19.72 -29.60
N SER A 270 13.55 -19.28 -29.77
CA SER A 270 14.74 -20.14 -29.81
C SER A 270 15.32 -20.49 -28.44
N TRP A 271 14.74 -19.94 -27.37
CA TRP A 271 15.27 -20.06 -26.01
C TRP A 271 15.04 -21.46 -25.43
N PRO A 272 15.89 -21.92 -24.50
CA PRO A 272 15.74 -23.23 -23.87
C PRO A 272 14.36 -23.46 -23.23
N ARG A 273 13.91 -24.70 -23.27
CA ARG A 273 12.58 -25.13 -22.77
C ARG A 273 12.72 -25.95 -21.48
N VAL A 274 11.63 -26.15 -20.76
CA VAL A 274 11.67 -26.86 -19.47
C VAL A 274 12.17 -28.30 -19.62
N GLU A 275 11.92 -28.93 -20.77
CA GLU A 275 12.38 -30.28 -21.10
C GLU A 275 13.88 -30.34 -21.41
N THR A 276 14.46 -29.23 -21.85
CA THR A 276 15.89 -29.11 -22.20
C THR A 276 16.40 -27.73 -21.74
N PRO A 277 16.58 -27.54 -20.43
CA PRO A 277 16.90 -26.24 -19.88
C PRO A 277 18.32 -25.81 -20.27
N GLY A 278 18.48 -24.51 -20.45
CA GLY A 278 19.79 -23.89 -20.62
C GLY A 278 20.52 -23.88 -19.28
N ARG A 279 21.84 -23.83 -19.32
CA ARG A 279 22.67 -23.79 -18.12
C ARG A 279 23.68 -22.67 -18.24
N LEU A 280 23.71 -21.81 -17.23
CA LEU A 280 24.68 -20.74 -17.07
C LEU A 280 25.51 -21.03 -15.82
N GLU A 281 26.83 -21.08 -16.00
CA GLU A 281 27.78 -21.22 -14.90
C GLU A 281 28.46 -19.87 -14.67
N LEU A 282 28.26 -19.34 -13.47
CA LEU A 282 28.91 -18.14 -12.94
C LEU A 282 29.88 -18.58 -11.83
N GLU A 283 30.81 -17.72 -11.43
CA GLU A 283 31.88 -18.07 -10.47
C GLU A 283 31.36 -18.78 -9.20
N ASP A 284 30.23 -18.32 -8.66
CA ASP A 284 29.64 -18.85 -7.42
C ASP A 284 28.25 -19.50 -7.60
N GLN A 285 27.76 -19.60 -8.83
CA GLN A 285 26.37 -19.98 -9.12
C GLN A 285 26.24 -20.87 -10.36
N VAL A 286 25.37 -21.87 -10.29
CA VAL A 286 24.88 -22.59 -11.47
C VAL A 286 23.39 -22.32 -11.58
N ILE A 287 22.97 -21.80 -12.73
CA ILE A 287 21.58 -21.44 -13.01
C ILE A 287 21.12 -22.25 -14.22
N GLU A 288 20.09 -23.06 -14.02
CA GLU A 288 19.29 -23.62 -15.10
C GLU A 288 18.17 -22.64 -15.43
N TYR A 289 17.94 -22.38 -16.71
CA TYR A 289 16.95 -21.42 -17.17
C TYR A 289 16.18 -21.97 -18.38
N TRP A 290 14.92 -21.56 -18.50
CA TRP A 290 14.06 -21.93 -19.61
C TRP A 290 12.92 -20.90 -19.77
N VAL A 291 12.16 -21.07 -20.83
CA VAL A 291 10.88 -20.38 -21.03
C VAL A 291 9.76 -21.38 -21.24
N THR A 292 8.57 -20.98 -20.83
CA THR A 292 7.33 -21.75 -20.99
C THR A 292 6.33 -20.93 -21.79
N GLU A 293 5.68 -21.58 -22.76
CA GLU A 293 4.54 -21.00 -23.47
C GLU A 293 3.34 -20.94 -22.53
N VAL A 294 2.71 -19.78 -22.44
CA VAL A 294 1.46 -19.60 -21.73
C VAL A 294 0.38 -19.44 -22.77
N ASP A 295 -0.50 -20.45 -22.85
CA ASP A 295 -1.73 -20.35 -23.63
C ASP A 295 -2.43 -19.04 -23.26
N SER A 296 -2.78 -18.25 -24.26
CA SER A 296 -3.48 -16.99 -24.07
C SER A 296 -4.71 -17.25 -23.19
N VAL A 297 -4.66 -16.81 -21.92
CA VAL A 297 -5.84 -16.77 -21.06
C VAL A 297 -6.89 -15.97 -21.83
N PRO A 298 -8.13 -16.49 -21.99
CA PRO A 298 -9.16 -15.81 -22.74
C PRO A 298 -9.32 -14.38 -22.21
N ALA A 299 -9.44 -13.43 -23.13
CA ALA A 299 -9.75 -12.04 -22.79
C ALA A 299 -10.97 -12.02 -21.85
N PRO A 300 -10.93 -11.24 -20.76
CA PRO A 300 -12.05 -11.12 -19.83
C PRO A 300 -13.32 -10.60 -20.49
#